data_AF-A0A2X3F1N9-F1
#
_entry.id   AF-A0A2X3F1N9-F1
#
_cell.length_a   1.000
_cell.length_b   1.000
_cell.length_c   1.000
_cell.angle_alpha   90.00
_cell.angle_beta   90.00
_cell.angle_gamma   90.00
#
_symmetry.space_group_name_H-M   'P 1'
#
loop_
_entity.id
_entity.type
_entity.pdbx_description
1 polymer ?
#
loop_
_entity_poly.entity_id
_entity_poly.type
_entity_poly.pdbx_seq_one_letter_code
_entity_poly.pdbx_strand_id
1 'polypeptide(L)' 'MPYYLHVLDRVQGAAHFMVSDDEAREIMRELLTLISGYMVPKLAREIGGEPSKTPLDLGLKQR' A
#
# COMPACT_ATOMS: atom_id res chain seq x y z
N MET A 1 -6.12 -15.83 -2.31
CA MET A 1 -5.74 -15.02 -3.48
C MET A 1 -5.04 -13.77 -2.97
N PRO A 2 -3.77 -13.49 -3.35
CA PRO A 2 -3.11 -12.26 -2.90
C PRO A 2 -3.74 -11.05 -3.59
N TYR A 3 -4.16 -10.07 -2.80
CA TYR A 3 -4.70 -8.80 -3.30
C TYR A 3 -3.74 -7.67 -2.90
N TYR A 4 -3.63 -6.63 -3.72
CA TYR A 4 -2.75 -5.50 -3.47
C TYR A 4 -3.57 -4.24 -3.20
N LEU A 5 -3.12 -3.45 -2.24
CA LEU A 5 -3.52 -2.05 -2.11
C LEU A 5 -2.41 -1.23 -2.75
N HIS A 6 -2.72 -0.58 -3.86
CA HIS A 6 -1.74 0.15 -4.66
C HIS A 6 -1.73 1.62 -4.28
N VAL A 7 -0.55 2.14 -3.94
CA VAL A 7 -0.35 3.59 -3.93
C VAL A 7 -0.41 4.08 -5.38
N LEU A 8 -1.01 5.24 -5.58
CA LEU A 8 -1.20 5.83 -6.90
C LEU A 8 0.13 5.99 -7.63
N ASP A 9 0.16 5.56 -8.88
CA ASP A 9 1.30 5.78 -9.77
C ASP A 9 1.41 7.26 -10.14
N ARG A 10 2.65 7.73 -10.32
CA ARG A 10 2.90 9.12 -10.73
C ARG A 10 2.51 9.30 -12.20
N VAL A 11 1.24 9.62 -12.44
CA VAL A 11 0.69 9.90 -13.77
C VAL A 11 0.26 11.35 -13.89
N GLN A 12 0.32 11.87 -15.13
CA GLN A 12 -0.04 13.25 -15.41
C GLN A 12 -1.53 13.50 -15.08
N GLY A 13 -1.82 14.59 -14.38
CA GLY A 13 -3.19 15.00 -14.04
C GLY A 13 -3.78 14.37 -12.78
N ALA A 14 -3.14 13.37 -12.16
CA ALA A 14 -3.66 12.69 -10.97
C ALA A 14 -3.01 13.13 -9.65
N ALA A 15 -2.21 14.21 -9.65
CA ALA A 15 -1.44 14.64 -8.49
C ALA A 15 -2.31 14.91 -7.24
N HIS A 16 -3.56 15.32 -7.41
CA HIS A 16 -4.50 15.60 -6.32
C HIS A 16 -5.03 14.35 -5.62
N PHE A 17 -4.80 13.16 -6.20
CA PHE A 17 -5.11 11.87 -5.58
C PHE A 17 -3.88 11.24 -4.92
N MET A 18 -2.72 11.89 -4.95
CA MET A 18 -1.50 11.36 -4.34
C MET A 18 -1.60 11.46 -2.82
N VAL A 19 -1.46 10.31 -2.18
CA VAL A 19 -1.26 10.19 -0.73
C VAL A 19 0.21 9.94 -0.42
N SER A 20 0.67 10.38 0.74
CA SER A 20 2.04 10.10 1.21
C SER A 20 2.19 8.63 1.63
N ASP A 21 3.44 8.14 1.74
CA ASP A 21 3.69 6.78 2.23
C ASP A 21 3.24 6.60 3.68
N ASP A 22 3.33 7.65 4.50
CA ASP A 22 2.88 7.61 5.89
C ASP A 22 1.36 7.50 5.99
N GLU A 23 0.63 8.29 5.19
CA GLU A 23 -0.82 8.21 5.10
C GLU A 23 -1.29 6.84 4.55
N ALA A 24 -0.63 6.31 3.52
CA ALA A 24 -0.93 4.99 3.00
C ALA A 24 -0.73 3.87 4.05
N ARG A 25 0.32 4.00 4.90
CA ARG A 25 0.54 3.08 6.02
C ARG A 25 -0.55 3.19 7.09
N GLU A 26 -1.01 4.40 7.39
CA GLU A 26 -2.11 4.64 8.34
C GLU A 26 -3.41 3.98 7.86
N ILE A 27 -3.79 4.21 6.60
CA ILE A 27 -4.97 3.57 5.99
C ILE A 27 -4.85 2.04 6.07
N MET A 28 -3.68 1.50 5.76
CA MET A 28 -3.46 0.04 5.82
C MET A 28 -3.55 -0.48 7.26
N ARG A 29 -3.03 0.26 8.26
CA ARG A 29 -3.15 -0.10 9.68
C ARG A 29 -4.60 -0.12 10.14
N GLU A 30 -5.40 0.85 9.73
CA GLU A 30 -6.83 0.86 10.04
C GLU A 30 -7.55 -0.32 9.37
N LEU A 31 -7.28 -0.55 8.09
CA LEU A 31 -7.88 -1.66 7.34
C LEU A 31 -7.60 -3.02 8.00
N LEU A 32 -6.38 -3.25 8.52
CA LEU A 32 -6.02 -4.48 9.25
C LEU A 32 -6.92 -4.77 10.46
N THR A 33 -7.55 -3.75 11.05
CA THR A 33 -8.47 -3.91 12.19
C THR A 33 -9.90 -4.30 11.76
N LEU A 34 -10.23 -4.07 10.49
CA LEU A 34 -11.59 -4.21 9.95
C LEU A 34 -11.82 -5.52 9.20
N ILE A 35 -10.75 -6.22 8.80
CA ILE A 35 -10.83 -7.41 7.96
C ILE A 35 -10.13 -8.60 8.61
N SER A 36 -10.55 -9.81 8.24
CA SER A 36 -9.87 -11.04 8.66
C SER A 36 -8.46 -11.11 8.08
N GLY A 37 -7.52 -11.72 8.82
CA GLY A 37 -6.12 -11.87 8.42
C GLY A 37 -5.90 -12.51 7.04
N TYR A 38 -6.82 -13.37 6.57
CA TYR A 38 -6.73 -13.97 5.24
C TYR A 38 -7.05 -13.00 4.09
N MET A 39 -7.76 -11.91 4.38
CA MET A 39 -8.19 -10.89 3.41
C MET A 39 -7.19 -9.73 3.31
N VAL A 40 -6.10 -9.77 4.09
CA VAL A 40 -5.15 -8.66 4.20
C VAL A 40 -4.43 -8.44 2.86
N PRO A 41 -4.60 -7.28 2.22
CA PRO A 41 -3.87 -6.95 1.02
C PRO A 41 -2.41 -6.58 1.36
N LYS A 42 -1.54 -6.69 0.36
CA LYS A 42 -0.18 -6.14 0.42
C LYS A 42 -0.20 -4.70 -0.04
N LEU A 43 0.29 -3.77 0.79
CA LEU A 43 0.54 -2.39 0.37
C LEU A 43 1.76 -2.36 -0.56
N ALA A 44 1.59 -1.84 -1.78
CA ALA A 44 2.65 -1.83 -2.79
C ALA A 44 2.60 -0.60 -3.70
N ARG A 45 3.73 -0.33 -4.35
CA ARG A 45 3.91 0.71 -5.36
C ARG A 45 4.53 0.10 -6.62
N GLU A 46 4.19 0.67 -7.78
CA GLU A 46 4.91 0.39 -9.02
C GLU A 46 6.11 1.34 -9.16
N ILE A 47 7.29 0.77 -9.44
CA ILE A 47 8.51 1.55 -9.70
C ILE A 47 9.03 1.10 -11.07
N GLY A 48 9.05 2.03 -12.03
CA GLY A 48 9.51 1.73 -13.38
C GLY A 48 10.94 1.18 -13.39
N GLY A 49 11.12 0.01 -13.98
CA GLY A 49 12.42 -0.68 -14.05
C GLY A 49 12.59 -1.81 -13.02
N GLU A 50 11.73 -1.91 -12.02
CA GLU A 50 11.73 -3.04 -11.09
C GLU A 50 11.07 -4.29 -11.72
N PRO A 51 11.55 -5.51 -11.43
CA PRO A 51 11.00 -6.73 -12.01
C PRO A 51 9.62 -7.11 -11.43
N SER A 52 9.20 -6.45 -10.35
CA SER A 52 7.93 -6.70 -9.67
C SER A 52 7.51 -5.51 -8.81
N LYS A 53 6.22 -5.47 -8.42
CA LYS A 53 5.67 -4.51 -7.46
C LYS A 53 6.54 -4.40 -6.21
N THR A 54 6.85 -3.18 -5.82
CA THR A 54 7.66 -2.90 -4.63
C THR A 54 6.76 -2.82 -3.40
N PRO A 55 6.87 -3.74 -2.42
CA PRO A 55 6.10 -3.68 -1.18
C PRO A 55 6.52 -2.47 -0.34
N LEU A 56 5.55 -1.82 0.31
CA LEU A 56 5.83 -0.78 1.30
C LEU A 56 5.82 -1.40 2.70
N ASP A 57 6.89 -1.17 3.46
CA ASP A 57 6.95 -1.58 4.86
C ASP A 57 5.92 -0.80 5.70
N LEU A 58 5.13 -1.54 6.47
CA LEU A 58 4.09 -1.01 7.36
C LEU A 58 4.66 -0.59 8.73
N GLY A 59 5.91 -0.96 9.04
CA GLY A 59 6.57 -0.62 10.31
C GLY A 59 5.85 -1.22 11.52
N LEU A 60 5.19 -2.36 11.36
CA LEU A 60 4.46 -3.03 12.43
C LEU A 60 5.48 -3.71 13.37
N LYS A 61 5.46 -3.33 14.65
CA LYS A 61 6.22 -4.04 15.68
C LYS A 61 5.40 -5.24 16.16
N GLN A 62 5.98 -6.43 16.12
CA GLN A 62 5.44 -7.55 16.89
C GLN A 62 5.74 -7.26 18.37
N ARG A 63 4.71 -7.31 19.21
CA ARG A 63 4.86 -7.26 20.67
C ARG A 63 5.29 -8.61 21.21
#